data_AF-A0A1A8Q0C1-F1
#
_entry.id   AF-A0A1A8Q0C1-F1
#
_cell.length_a   1.000
_cell.length_b   1.000
_cell.length_c   1.000
_cell.angle_alpha   90.00
_cell.angle_beta   90.00
_cell.angle_gamma   90.00
#
_symmetry.space_group_name_H-M   'P 1'
#
loop_
_entity.id
_entity.type
_entity.pdbx_description
1 polymer ?
#
loop_
_entity_poly.entity_id
_entity_poly.type
_entity_poly.pdbx_seq_one_letter_code
_entity_poly.pdbx_strand_id
1 'polypeptide(L)'
;MPRIENDIKLDFKDVLLRPKRSTLKSRSEVDLMRSFTFRNSKGSYRGIPIIAANMDTVGTFEMALALHQFSVFTAIHKHYSVDDWLEFAKKHPDCLESVAISTGTGDGDFEKISAILEAVPRLRYVCVDVANGYSEHFVHFVRDVRQRFPSHTIMA
;
A
#
# COMPACT_ATOMS: atom_id res chain seq x y z
N MET A 1 -28.08 -18.53 13.15
CA MET A 1 -27.59 -19.63 12.29
C MET A 1 -26.53 -19.05 11.35
N PRO A 2 -25.38 -19.72 11.15
CA PRO A 2 -24.43 -19.27 10.14
C PRO A 2 -25.11 -19.27 8.76
N ARG A 3 -24.85 -18.23 7.96
CA ARG A 3 -25.31 -18.15 6.57
C ARG A 3 -24.37 -19.03 5.74
N ILE A 4 -24.91 -20.08 5.13
CA ILE A 4 -24.14 -20.97 4.25
C ILE A 4 -24.18 -20.36 2.84
N GLU A 5 -23.01 -20.06 2.29
CA GLU A 5 -22.87 -19.65 0.89
C GLU A 5 -22.50 -20.85 0.02
N ASN A 6 -23.34 -21.16 -0.96
CA ASN A 6 -23.16 -22.30 -1.87
C ASN A 6 -22.62 -21.89 -3.26
N ASP A 7 -22.27 -20.62 -3.45
CA ASP A 7 -21.79 -20.11 -4.73
C ASP A 7 -20.40 -20.66 -5.06
N ILE A 8 -20.12 -20.81 -6.36
CA ILE A 8 -18.79 -21.21 -6.86
C ILE A 8 -17.75 -20.19 -6.41
N LYS A 9 -16.66 -20.68 -5.82
CA LYS A 9 -15.50 -19.87 -5.41
C LYS A 9 -14.35 -20.16 -6.38
N LEU A 10 -13.83 -19.12 -7.02
CA LEU A 10 -12.78 -19.23 -8.04
C LEU A 10 -11.45 -18.71 -7.49
N ASP A 11 -10.38 -19.49 -7.67
CA ASP A 11 -8.99 -19.11 -7.47
C ASP A 11 -8.26 -18.86 -8.81
N PHE A 12 -7.04 -18.34 -8.75
CA PHE A 12 -6.20 -18.15 -9.95
C PHE A 12 -5.97 -19.43 -10.75
N LYS A 13 -5.88 -20.60 -10.08
CA LYS A 13 -5.68 -21.90 -10.73
C LYS A 13 -6.90 -22.38 -11.54
N ASP A 14 -8.07 -21.80 -11.31
CA ASP A 14 -9.33 -22.25 -11.90
C ASP A 14 -9.62 -21.56 -13.25
N VAL A 15 -8.83 -20.56 -13.63
CA VAL A 15 -9.10 -19.72 -14.81
C VAL A 15 -7.87 -19.52 -15.69
N LEU A 16 -8.11 -19.21 -16.96
CA LEU A 16 -7.10 -18.80 -17.93
C LEU A 16 -7.58 -17.56 -18.68
N LEU A 17 -6.65 -16.69 -19.08
CA LEU A 17 -6.96 -15.58 -19.99
C LEU A 17 -7.02 -16.10 -21.43
N ARG A 18 -8.16 -15.91 -22.10
CA ARG A 18 -8.31 -16.26 -23.52
C ARG A 18 -7.53 -15.28 -24.39
N PRO A 19 -6.60 -15.74 -25.26
CA PRO A 19 -5.92 -14.88 -26.21
C PRO A 19 -6.90 -14.13 -27.13
N LYS A 20 -6.53 -12.91 -27.52
CA LYS A 20 -7.28 -12.08 -28.48
C LYS A 20 -6.35 -11.57 -29.57
N ARG A 21 -6.91 -11.25 -30.74
CA ARG A 21 -6.17 -10.61 -31.83
C ARG A 21 -5.53 -9.32 -31.31
N SER A 22 -4.23 -9.15 -31.53
CA SER A 22 -3.45 -7.98 -31.10
C SER A 22 -2.72 -7.36 -32.30
N THR A 23 -2.50 -6.05 -32.22
CA THR A 23 -1.66 -5.31 -33.18
C THR A 23 -0.24 -5.11 -32.68
N LEU A 24 0.07 -5.49 -31.44
CA LEU A 24 1.41 -5.41 -30.86
C LEU A 24 2.34 -6.40 -31.56
N LYS A 25 3.55 -5.96 -31.89
CA LYS A 25 4.56 -6.80 -32.56
C LYS A 25 5.58 -7.36 -31.56
N SER A 26 5.78 -6.69 -30.44
CA SER A 26 6.74 -7.07 -29.40
C SER A 26 6.18 -6.82 -28.00
N ARG A 27 6.66 -7.60 -27.03
CA ARG A 27 6.37 -7.40 -25.60
C ARG A 27 6.92 -6.07 -25.07
N SER A 28 7.98 -5.55 -25.68
CA SER A 28 8.59 -4.26 -25.32
C SER A 28 7.69 -3.05 -25.62
N GLU A 29 6.63 -3.22 -26.41
CA GLU A 29 5.67 -2.16 -26.73
C GLU A 29 4.59 -1.99 -25.64
N VAL A 30 4.56 -2.86 -24.63
CA VAL A 30 3.56 -2.84 -23.56
C VAL A 30 3.95 -1.83 -22.49
N ASP A 31 3.07 -0.85 -22.24
CA ASP A 31 3.18 0.05 -21.08
C ASP A 31 2.52 -0.57 -19.85
N LEU A 32 3.31 -0.79 -18.80
CA LEU A 32 2.86 -1.31 -17.50
C LEU A 32 2.45 -0.19 -16.52
N MET A 33 2.75 1.07 -16.84
CA MET A 33 2.48 2.20 -15.97
C MET A 33 0.98 2.47 -15.90
N ARG A 34 0.50 2.72 -14.68
CA ARG A 34 -0.89 3.13 -14.43
C ARG A 34 -0.90 4.49 -13.78
N SER A 35 -1.86 5.32 -14.19
CA SER A 35 -2.17 6.59 -13.53
C SER A 35 -3.50 6.46 -12.79
N PHE A 36 -3.54 6.84 -11.52
CA PHE A 36 -4.75 6.86 -10.69
C PHE A 36 -4.96 8.23 -10.05
N THR A 37 -6.23 8.58 -9.86
CA THR A 37 -6.66 9.66 -8.96
C THR A 37 -7.53 9.03 -7.88
N PHE A 38 -7.11 9.13 -6.61
CA PHE A 38 -7.79 8.44 -5.52
C PHE A 38 -9.03 9.21 -5.05
N ARG A 39 -10.13 8.48 -4.82
CA ARG A 39 -11.44 9.05 -4.50
C ARG A 39 -11.44 9.97 -3.29
N ASN A 40 -10.83 9.54 -2.18
CA ASN A 40 -10.94 10.21 -0.88
C ASN A 40 -9.81 11.22 -0.66
N SER A 41 -8.55 10.81 -0.87
CA SER A 41 -7.39 11.70 -0.69
C SER A 41 -7.24 12.74 -1.79
N LYS A 42 -7.85 12.53 -2.96
CA LYS A 42 -7.63 13.31 -4.19
C LYS A 42 -6.20 13.28 -4.73
N GLY A 43 -5.31 12.52 -4.10
CA GLY A 43 -3.94 12.33 -4.55
C GLY A 43 -3.87 11.57 -5.88
N SER A 44 -2.78 11.75 -6.59
CA SER A 44 -2.46 11.03 -7.82
C SER A 44 -1.33 10.03 -7.61
N TYR A 45 -1.34 8.96 -8.38
CA TYR A 45 -0.26 7.97 -8.47
C TYR A 45 0.07 7.70 -9.93
N ARG A 46 1.35 7.55 -10.25
CA ARG A 46 1.83 7.03 -11.52
C ARG A 46 2.97 6.03 -11.28
N GLY A 47 2.75 4.77 -11.62
CA GLY A 47 3.73 3.70 -11.42
C GLY A 47 3.22 2.34 -11.87
N ILE A 48 4.04 1.30 -11.73
CA ILE A 48 3.63 -0.09 -11.97
C ILE A 48 2.84 -0.55 -10.73
N PRO A 49 1.58 -1.02 -10.87
CA PRO A 49 0.70 -1.32 -9.73
C PRO A 49 1.02 -2.69 -9.10
N ILE A 50 2.29 -2.92 -8.78
CA ILE A 50 2.79 -4.05 -8.00
C ILE A 50 3.26 -3.48 -6.66
N ILE A 51 2.95 -4.18 -5.57
CA ILE A 51 3.25 -3.73 -4.21
C ILE A 51 3.97 -4.84 -3.46
N ALA A 52 5.16 -4.57 -2.92
CA ALA A 52 5.77 -5.46 -1.93
C ALA A 52 4.97 -5.42 -0.61
N ALA A 53 4.67 -6.60 -0.08
CA ALA A 53 3.84 -6.75 1.11
C ALA A 53 4.51 -6.20 2.37
N ASN A 54 3.70 -5.67 3.29
CA ASN A 54 4.09 -5.09 4.59
C ASN A 54 4.55 -6.13 5.64
N MET A 55 5.12 -7.24 5.20
CA MET A 55 5.75 -8.25 6.06
C MET A 55 7.16 -7.80 6.44
N ASP A 56 7.59 -8.09 7.66
CA ASP A 56 8.91 -7.76 8.18
C ASP A 56 10.08 -8.33 7.35
N THR A 57 9.87 -9.45 6.67
CA THR A 57 10.86 -10.07 5.78
C THR A 57 10.75 -9.64 4.31
N VAL A 58 9.82 -8.76 3.95
CA VAL A 58 9.56 -8.36 2.55
C VAL A 58 9.54 -6.84 2.41
N GLY A 59 8.68 -6.15 3.16
CA GLY A 59 8.46 -4.72 3.11
C GLY A 59 9.53 -3.93 3.86
N THR A 60 10.81 -4.19 3.59
CA THR A 60 11.94 -3.50 4.21
C THR A 60 12.34 -2.26 3.42
N PHE A 61 13.15 -1.38 4.01
CA PHE A 61 13.68 -0.22 3.30
C PHE A 61 14.58 -0.59 2.12
N GLU A 62 15.37 -1.65 2.23
CA GLU A 62 16.22 -2.15 1.15
C GLU A 62 15.37 -2.62 -0.04
N MET A 63 14.26 -3.31 0.23
CA MET A 63 13.31 -3.72 -0.81
C MET A 63 12.69 -2.50 -1.51
N ALA A 64 12.32 -1.47 -0.74
CA ALA A 64 11.78 -0.24 -1.31
C ALA A 64 12.76 0.44 -2.26
N LEU A 65 14.04 0.51 -1.90
CA LEU A 65 15.07 1.09 -2.77
C LEU A 65 15.27 0.29 -4.06
N ALA A 66 15.26 -1.05 -3.96
CA ALA A 66 15.39 -1.91 -5.14
C ALA A 66 14.18 -1.77 -6.08
N LEU A 67 12.96 -1.78 -5.54
CA LEU A 67 11.73 -1.71 -6.31
C LEU A 67 11.43 -0.32 -6.88
N HIS A 68 11.84 0.73 -6.18
CA HIS A 68 11.67 2.12 -6.63
C HIS A 68 12.32 2.36 -8.00
N GLN A 69 13.47 1.72 -8.28
CA GLN A 69 14.16 1.80 -9.57
C GLN A 69 13.30 1.32 -10.75
N PHE A 70 12.30 0.48 -10.48
CA PHE A 70 11.37 -0.06 -11.46
C PHE A 70 9.99 0.62 -11.42
N SER A 71 9.85 1.75 -10.69
CA SER A 71 8.56 2.40 -10.43
C SER A 71 7.54 1.47 -9.74
N VAL A 72 8.03 0.54 -8.91
CA VAL A 72 7.23 -0.42 -8.15
C VAL A 72 7.09 0.06 -6.69
N PHE A 73 5.95 -0.21 -6.09
CA PHE A 73 5.57 0.31 -4.78
C PHE A 73 5.95 -0.67 -3.64
N THR A 74 6.18 -0.15 -2.43
CA THR A 74 6.42 -0.98 -1.24
C THR A 74 5.56 -0.52 -0.06
N ALA A 75 4.76 -1.42 0.51
CA ALA A 75 4.19 -1.19 1.83
C ALA A 75 5.22 -1.61 2.87
N ILE A 76 5.74 -0.65 3.65
CA ILE A 76 6.81 -0.90 4.62
C ILE A 76 6.21 -1.54 5.87
N HIS A 77 6.87 -2.56 6.42
CA HIS A 77 6.42 -3.22 7.64
C HIS A 77 6.36 -2.25 8.84
N LYS A 78 5.49 -2.54 9.82
CA LYS A 78 5.17 -1.60 10.91
C LYS A 78 6.19 -1.52 12.05
N HIS A 79 7.31 -2.25 11.96
CA HIS A 79 8.25 -2.43 13.07
C HIS A 79 9.34 -1.36 13.17
N TYR A 80 9.64 -0.62 12.10
CA TYR A 80 10.61 0.49 12.16
C TYR A 80 10.16 1.62 13.10
N SER A 81 11.12 2.25 13.76
CA SER A 81 10.92 3.40 14.65
C SER A 81 10.77 4.71 13.87
N VAL A 82 10.44 5.79 14.57
CA VAL A 82 10.40 7.14 13.99
C VAL A 82 11.78 7.55 13.47
N ASP A 83 12.84 7.24 14.22
CA ASP A 83 14.21 7.57 13.87
C ASP A 83 14.67 6.84 12.60
N ASP A 84 14.30 5.56 12.46
CA ASP A 84 14.60 4.78 11.25
C ASP A 84 13.96 5.41 10.01
N TRP A 85 12.70 5.86 10.12
CA TRP A 85 12.00 6.56 9.03
C TRP A 85 12.62 7.92 8.71
N LEU A 86 13.03 8.67 9.71
CA LEU A 86 13.74 9.94 9.52
C LEU A 86 15.07 9.74 8.81
N GLU A 87 15.84 8.73 9.21
CA GLU A 87 17.11 8.39 8.57
C GLU A 87 16.89 7.96 7.11
N PHE A 88 15.92 7.09 6.86
CA PHE A 88 15.55 6.63 5.52
C PHE A 88 15.11 7.81 4.64
N ALA A 89 14.23 8.68 5.14
CA ALA A 89 13.72 9.84 4.42
C ALA A 89 14.83 10.86 4.09
N LYS A 90 15.80 11.03 4.99
CA LYS A 90 16.95 11.91 4.78
C LYS A 90 17.89 11.37 3.71
N LYS A 91 18.15 10.06 3.71
CA LYS A 91 19.06 9.40 2.74
C LYS A 91 18.42 9.19 1.37
N HIS A 92 17.12 8.89 1.33
CA HIS A 92 16.41 8.45 0.14
C HIS A 92 15.10 9.23 -0.10
N PRO A 93 15.18 10.56 -0.24
CA PRO A 93 14.00 11.43 -0.37
C PRO A 93 13.06 11.06 -1.52
N ASP A 94 13.60 10.60 -2.65
CA ASP A 94 12.82 10.31 -3.86
C ASP A 94 12.02 8.99 -3.74
N CYS A 95 12.50 8.05 -2.93
CA CYS A 95 11.82 6.78 -2.68
C CYS A 95 10.50 6.96 -1.90
N LEU A 96 10.32 8.10 -1.21
CA LEU A 96 9.13 8.37 -0.38
C LEU A 96 7.83 8.44 -1.20
N GLU A 97 7.92 8.66 -2.52
CA GLU A 97 6.75 8.74 -3.39
C GLU A 97 6.12 7.37 -3.68
N SER A 98 6.86 6.28 -3.48
CA SER A 98 6.46 4.90 -3.80
C SER A 98 6.45 3.98 -2.57
N VAL A 99 6.27 4.54 -1.38
CA VAL A 99 6.15 3.77 -0.13
C VAL A 99 4.90 4.13 0.66
N ALA A 100 4.38 3.15 1.40
CA ALA A 100 3.35 3.37 2.43
C ALA A 100 3.87 2.97 3.81
N ILE A 101 3.49 3.73 4.82
CA ILE A 101 3.65 3.31 6.21
C ILE A 101 2.51 2.35 6.57
N SER A 102 2.83 1.25 7.24
CA SER A 102 1.81 0.27 7.66
C SER A 102 1.46 0.38 9.15
N THR A 103 0.22 0.06 9.48
CA THR A 103 -0.33 0.07 10.84
C THR A 103 -1.32 -1.07 11.04
N GLY A 104 -1.41 -1.59 12.26
CA GLY A 104 -2.59 -2.33 12.70
C GLY A 104 -3.57 -1.40 13.42
N THR A 105 -4.42 -2.00 14.25
CA THR A 105 -5.35 -1.29 15.16
C THR A 105 -5.03 -1.57 16.63
N GLY A 106 -3.80 -1.98 16.94
CA GLY A 106 -3.38 -2.27 18.31
C GLY A 106 -3.08 -1.01 19.12
N ASP A 107 -2.94 -1.16 20.43
CA ASP A 107 -2.56 -0.05 21.32
C ASP A 107 -1.22 0.54 20.89
N GLY A 108 -1.16 1.87 20.69
CA GLY A 108 0.06 2.58 20.29
C GLY A 108 0.34 2.60 18.80
N ASP A 109 -0.33 1.78 17.97
CA ASP A 109 -0.10 1.75 16.52
C ASP A 109 -0.49 3.11 15.88
N PHE A 110 -1.61 3.71 16.34
CA PHE A 110 -2.08 5.00 15.85
C PHE A 110 -1.14 6.16 16.21
N GLU A 111 -0.66 6.18 17.45
CA GLU A 111 0.29 7.18 17.94
C GLU A 111 1.61 7.06 17.19
N LYS A 112 2.09 5.82 16.95
CA LYS A 112 3.33 5.56 16.22
C LYS A 112 3.26 6.08 14.79
N ILE A 113 2.21 5.75 14.03
CA ILE A 113 2.10 6.27 12.66
C ILE A 113 1.93 7.78 12.63
N SER A 114 1.26 8.35 13.64
CA SER A 114 1.07 9.80 13.72
C SER A 114 2.40 10.51 13.92
N ALA A 115 3.24 10.01 14.83
CA ALA A 115 4.59 10.53 15.01
C ALA A 115 5.44 10.42 13.74
N ILE A 116 5.36 9.30 13.00
CA ILE A 116 6.13 9.13 11.76
C ILE A 116 5.66 10.08 10.66
N LEU A 117 4.34 10.20 10.43
CA LEU A 117 3.78 11.06 9.39
C LEU A 117 4.01 12.55 9.68
N GLU A 118 4.01 12.94 10.95
CA GLU A 118 4.38 14.30 11.37
C GLU A 118 5.88 14.57 11.17
N ALA A 119 6.73 13.59 11.50
CA ALA A 119 8.18 13.68 11.33
C ALA A 119 8.61 13.65 9.85
N VAL A 120 7.84 12.97 8.98
CA VAL A 120 8.12 12.82 7.55
C VAL A 120 6.91 13.23 6.70
N PRO A 121 6.63 14.54 6.54
CA PRO A 121 5.44 15.04 5.83
C PRO A 121 5.35 14.68 4.35
N ARG A 122 6.44 14.17 3.76
CA ARG A 122 6.48 13.68 2.37
C ARG A 122 5.83 12.33 2.18
N LEU A 123 5.62 11.56 3.26
CA LEU A 123 4.85 10.33 3.18
C LEU A 123 3.39 10.66 2.86
N ARG A 124 2.83 9.96 1.88
CA ARG A 124 1.45 10.23 1.40
C ARG A 124 0.54 9.01 1.47
N TYR A 125 1.06 7.85 1.81
CA TYR A 125 0.32 6.59 1.77
C TYR A 125 0.37 5.88 3.13
N VAL A 126 -0.78 5.38 3.56
CA VAL A 126 -0.95 4.59 4.78
C VAL A 126 -1.60 3.26 4.42
N CYS A 127 -1.04 2.17 4.91
CA CYS A 127 -1.59 0.82 4.81
C CYS A 127 -2.12 0.41 6.18
N VAL A 128 -3.45 0.40 6.34
CA VAL A 128 -4.10 -0.11 7.54
C VAL A 128 -4.40 -1.59 7.29
N ASP A 129 -3.75 -2.46 8.03
CA ASP A 129 -3.77 -3.90 7.78
C ASP A 129 -4.16 -4.68 9.03
N VAL A 130 -5.18 -5.53 8.89
CA VAL A 130 -5.69 -6.45 9.91
C VAL A 130 -6.15 -7.74 9.26
N ALA A 131 -6.09 -8.85 10.00
CA ALA A 131 -6.55 -10.14 9.49
C ALA A 131 -8.07 -10.18 9.19
N ASN A 132 -8.88 -9.38 9.90
CA ASN A 132 -10.33 -9.34 9.72
C ASN A 132 -10.85 -7.91 9.51
N GLY A 133 -10.91 -7.47 8.25
CA GLY A 133 -11.42 -6.14 7.87
C GLY A 133 -12.94 -5.96 8.03
N TYR A 134 -13.70 -7.01 8.38
CA TYR A 134 -15.16 -6.90 8.63
C TYR A 134 -15.49 -6.38 10.03
N SER A 135 -14.49 -6.22 10.90
CA SER A 135 -14.68 -5.73 12.26
C SER A 135 -15.14 -4.26 12.27
N GLU A 136 -16.14 -3.93 13.07
CA GLU A 136 -16.58 -2.55 13.27
C GLU A 136 -15.44 -1.67 13.83
N HIS A 137 -14.60 -2.24 14.69
CA HIS A 137 -13.41 -1.57 15.23
C HIS A 137 -12.46 -1.12 14.11
N PHE A 138 -12.27 -1.95 13.08
CA PHE A 138 -11.45 -1.59 11.92
C PHE A 138 -12.07 -0.42 11.13
N VAL A 139 -13.38 -0.44 10.92
CA VAL A 139 -14.09 0.65 10.25
C VAL A 139 -13.93 1.98 11.00
N HIS A 140 -14.03 1.97 12.32
CA HIS A 140 -13.80 3.16 13.14
C HIS A 140 -12.34 3.63 13.06
N PHE A 141 -11.38 2.72 13.14
CA PHE A 141 -9.96 3.07 13.00
C PHE A 141 -9.65 3.72 11.64
N VAL A 142 -10.18 3.19 10.54
CA VAL A 142 -10.01 3.80 9.20
C VAL A 142 -10.62 5.21 9.14
N ARG A 143 -11.74 5.44 9.82
CA ARG A 143 -12.34 6.79 9.92
C ARG A 143 -11.42 7.73 10.69
N ASP A 144 -10.85 7.28 11.81
CA ASP A 144 -9.96 8.09 12.64
C ASP A 144 -8.68 8.45 11.89
N VAL A 145 -8.05 7.48 11.19
CA VAL A 145 -6.90 7.72 10.31
C VAL A 145 -7.25 8.71 9.20
N ARG A 146 -8.42 8.59 8.57
CA ARG A 146 -8.87 9.56 7.55
C ARG A 146 -9.10 10.95 8.12
N GLN A 147 -9.69 11.07 9.32
CA GLN A 147 -9.92 12.36 9.96
C GLN A 147 -8.60 13.04 10.33
N ARG A 148 -7.63 12.28 10.85
CA ARG A 148 -6.30 12.81 11.20
C ARG A 148 -5.46 13.16 9.96
N PHE A 149 -5.53 12.35 8.91
CA PHE A 149 -4.73 12.47 7.68
C PHE A 149 -5.60 12.62 6.43
N PRO A 150 -6.31 13.75 6.27
CA PRO A 150 -7.34 13.91 5.22
C PRO A 150 -6.78 13.85 3.79
N SER A 151 -5.52 14.23 3.60
CA SER A 151 -4.83 14.22 2.30
C SER A 151 -4.08 12.92 1.99
N HIS A 152 -3.93 12.00 2.96
CA HIS A 152 -3.16 10.77 2.74
C HIS A 152 -4.01 9.72 2.01
N THR A 153 -3.43 8.99 1.07
CA THR A 153 -4.07 7.85 0.43
C THR A 153 -4.03 6.65 1.37
N ILE A 154 -5.17 6.02 1.62
CA ILE A 154 -5.30 4.93 2.59
C ILE A 154 -5.63 3.64 1.83
N MET A 155 -4.85 2.60 2.09
CA MET A 155 -5.15 1.20 1.76
C MET A 155 -5.72 0.56 3.03
N ALA A 156 -6.93 -0.01 2.96
CA ALA A 156 -7.66 -0.61 4.07
C ALA A 156 -8.73 -1.56 3.52
#